data_AF-A0AB37KCL0-F1
#
_entry.id   AF-A0AB37KCL0-F1
#
_cell.length_a   1.000
_cell.length_b   1.000
_cell.length_c   1.000
_cell.angle_alpha   90.00
_cell.angle_beta   90.00
_cell.angle_gamma   90.00
#
_symmetry.space_group_name_H-M   'P 1'
#
loop_
_entity.id
_entity.type
_entity.pdbx_description
1 polymer ?
#
loop_
_entity_poly.entity_id
_entity_poly.type
_entity_poly.pdbx_seq_one_letter_code
_entity_poly.pdbx_strand_id
1 'polypeptide(L)' 'MNYKLMNKNIEVLDFSYDHETHTITKITKISHSEYAPLGIMEYKTGITRKAFNDWWKNSYF' A
#
# COMPACT_ATOMS: atom_id res chain seq x y z
N MET A 1 -9.13 -4.42 -9.41
CA MET A 1 -9.97 -3.23 -9.15
C MET A 1 -9.11 -2.17 -8.44
N ASN A 2 -9.42 -0.87 -8.58
CA ASN A 2 -8.60 0.20 -7.99
C ASN A 2 -9.11 0.62 -6.61
N TYR A 3 -8.18 0.83 -5.70
CA TYR A 3 -8.41 1.11 -4.28
C TYR A 3 -7.50 2.22 -3.80
N LYS A 4 -7.85 2.78 -2.64
CA LYS A 4 -7.08 3.80 -1.95
C LYS A 4 -6.67 3.28 -0.57
N LEU A 5 -5.40 3.44 -0.23
CA LEU A 5 -4.94 3.26 1.14
C LEU A 5 -5.13 4.57 1.88
N MET A 6 -5.94 4.52 2.94
CA MET A 6 -6.20 5.66 3.80
C MET A 6 -5.52 5.43 5.15
N ASN A 7 -4.87 6.45 5.69
CA ASN A 7 -4.52 6.50 7.09
C ASN A 7 -5.39 7.55 7.77
N LYS A 8 -6.36 7.08 8.58
CA LYS A 8 -7.47 7.90 9.09
C LYS A 8 -8.17 8.62 7.93
N ASN A 9 -8.11 9.94 7.88
CA ASN A 9 -8.75 10.77 6.86
C ASN A 9 -7.78 11.26 5.77
N ILE A 10 -6.57 10.69 5.71
CA ILE A 10 -5.52 11.10 4.77
C ILE A 10 -5.31 10.00 3.73
N GLU A 11 -5.42 10.37 2.46
CA GLU A 11 -5.11 9.49 1.33
C GLU A 11 -3.60 9.32 1.22
N VAL A 12 -3.12 8.09 1.45
CA VAL A 12 -1.70 7.75 1.39
C VAL A 12 -1.30 7.45 -0.05
N LEU A 13 -2.01 6.53 -0.70
CA LEU A 13 -1.72 6.09 -2.08
C LEU A 13 -2.94 5.44 -2.73
N ASP A 14 -2.89 5.36 -4.06
CA ASP A 14 -3.82 4.60 -4.90
C ASP A 14 -3.12 3.34 -5.43
N PHE A 15 -3.87 2.24 -5.51
CA PHE A 15 -3.33 0.95 -5.97
C PHE A 15 -4.38 0.07 -6.66
N SER A 16 -3.91 -0.88 -7.46
CA SER A 16 -4.71 -1.95 -8.03
C SER A 16 -4.56 -3.20 -7.17
N TYR A 17 -5.70 -3.82 -6.85
CA TYR A 17 -5.78 -5.06 -6.08
C TYR A 17 -6.45 -6.16 -6.91
N ASP A 18 -5.90 -7.35 -6.80
CA ASP A 18 -6.46 -8.59 -7.31
C ASP A 18 -7.06 -9.39 -6.15
N HIS A 19 -8.36 -9.64 -6.23
CA HIS A 19 -9.11 -10.38 -5.22
C HIS A 19 -8.93 -11.89 -5.31
N GLU A 20 -8.58 -12.43 -6.48
CA GLU A 20 -8.38 -13.88 -6.62
C GLU A 20 -7.10 -14.33 -5.94
N THR A 21 -6.03 -13.55 -6.11
CA THR A 21 -4.72 -13.83 -5.51
C THR A 21 -4.49 -13.13 -4.18
N HIS A 22 -5.42 -12.25 -3.77
CA HIS A 22 -5.28 -11.35 -2.64
C HIS A 22 -3.98 -10.54 -2.64
N THR A 23 -3.62 -9.99 -3.81
CA THR A 23 -2.36 -9.24 -3.99
C THR A 23 -2.55 -7.83 -4.56
N ILE A 24 -1.66 -6.92 -4.14
CA ILE A 24 -1.49 -5.63 -4.78
C ILE A 24 -0.69 -5.82 -6.07
N THR A 25 -1.33 -5.53 -7.20
CA THR A 25 -0.73 -5.72 -8.53
C THR A 25 0.03 -4.48 -9.00
N LYS A 26 -0.39 -3.28 -8.58
CA LYS A 26 0.25 -2.02 -9.00
C LYS A 26 -0.01 -0.90 -8.00
N ILE A 27 0.99 -0.06 -7.73
CA ILE A 27 0.80 1.25 -7.09
C ILE A 27 0.61 2.26 -8.23
N THR A 28 -0.52 2.96 -8.24
CA THR A 28 -0.87 3.89 -9.33
C THR A 28 -0.51 5.32 -9.02
N LYS A 29 -0.53 5.70 -7.74
CA LYS A 29 -0.17 7.04 -7.28
C LYS A 29 0.24 7.00 -5.82
N ILE A 30 1.25 7.76 -5.44
CA ILE A 30 1.59 8.01 -4.03
C ILE A 30 1.22 9.47 -3.75
N SER A 31 0.37 9.70 -2.76
CA SER A 31 -0.16 11.03 -2.42
C SER A 31 0.55 11.60 -1.18
N HIS A 32 0.50 10.91 -0.03
CA HIS A 32 1.14 11.36 1.21
C HIS A 32 1.85 10.20 1.90
N SER A 33 3.07 9.95 1.44
CA SER A 33 3.87 8.81 1.91
C SER A 33 4.25 8.92 3.37
N GLU A 34 4.44 10.13 3.89
CA GLU A 34 4.76 10.42 5.29
C GLU A 34 3.65 9.99 6.28
N TYR A 35 2.44 9.75 5.80
CA TYR A 35 1.33 9.18 6.58
C TYR A 35 1.15 7.69 6.33
N ALA A 36 2.08 7.02 5.65
CA ALA A 36 1.96 5.60 5.39
C ALA A 36 2.12 4.79 6.69
N PRO A 37 1.40 3.66 6.83
CA PRO A 37 1.52 2.78 7.99
C PRO A 37 2.96 2.30 8.23
N LEU A 38 3.31 2.05 9.49
CA LEU A 38 4.62 1.50 9.84
C LEU A 38 4.83 0.15 9.14
N GLY A 39 6.01 -0.04 8.54
CA GLY A 39 6.40 -1.27 7.86
C GLY A 39 6.05 -1.36 6.37
N ILE A 40 5.27 -0.42 5.82
CA ILE A 40 4.98 -0.36 4.37
C ILE A 40 6.14 0.27 3.56
N MET A 41 7.01 1.00 4.24
CA MET A 41 8.13 1.73 3.64
C MET A 41 9.45 1.00 3.80
N GLU A 42 10.21 0.91 2.70
CA GLU A 42 11.62 0.56 2.73
C GLU A 42 12.47 1.83 2.86
N TYR A 43 13.44 1.81 3.78
CA TYR A 43 14.25 2.97 4.16
C TYR A 43 14.97 3.68 3.01
N LYS A 44 15.27 2.96 1.91
CA LYS A 44 16.02 3.48 0.76
C LYS A 44 15.17 3.80 -0.46
N THR A 45 14.04 3.13 -0.61
CA THR A 45 13.26 3.09 -1.86
C THR A 45 11.84 3.60 -1.68
N GLY A 46 11.42 3.90 -0.44
CA GLY A 46 10.07 4.35 -0.13
C GLY A 46 9.06 3.21 -0.18
N ILE A 47 7.84 3.50 -0.63
CA ILE A 47 6.77 2.50 -0.72
C ILE A 47 6.94 1.70 -2.01
N THR A 48 7.39 0.44 -1.89
CA THR A 48 7.48 -0.49 -3.03
C THR A 48 6.25 -1.39 -3.07
N ARG A 49 5.91 -1.91 -4.26
CA ARG A 49 4.83 -2.91 -4.39
C ARG A 49 5.08 -4.15 -3.52
N LYS A 50 6.35 -4.56 -3.37
CA LYS A 50 6.72 -5.71 -2.54
C LYS A 50 6.48 -5.41 -1.06
N ALA A 51 7.05 -4.32 -0.55
CA ALA A 51 6.86 -3.91 0.84
C ALA A 51 5.37 -3.71 1.17
N PHE A 52 4.60 -3.15 0.23
CA PHE A 52 3.17 -3.01 0.40
C PHE A 52 2.42 -4.34 0.42
N ASN A 53 2.75 -5.29 -0.45
CA ASN A 53 2.18 -6.64 -0.37
C ASN A 53 2.53 -7.35 0.93
N ASP A 54 3.80 -7.26 1.36
CA ASP A 54 4.26 -7.88 2.60
C ASP A 54 3.53 -7.27 3.81
N TRP A 55 3.39 -5.94 3.83
CA TRP A 55 2.62 -5.24 4.86
C TRP A 55 1.14 -5.63 4.82
N TRP A 56 0.50 -5.67 3.64
CA TRP A 56 -0.92 -5.99 3.49
C TRP A 56 -1.25 -7.40 3.99
N LYS A 57 -0.39 -8.38 3.69
CA LYS A 57 -0.54 -9.77 4.15
C LYS A 57 -0.33 -9.94 5.65
N ASN A 58 0.55 -9.14 6.24
CA ASN A 58 0.84 -9.19 7.68
C ASN A 58 -0.11 -8.33 8.52
N SER A 59 -0.78 -7.37 7.89
CA SER A 59 -1.81 -6.53 8.51
C SER A 59 -3.11 -7.32 8.54
N TYR A 60 -3.19 -8.25 9.49
CA TYR A 60 -4.33 -9.13 9.77
C TYR A 60 -5.66 -8.71 9.11
N PHE A 61 -5.98 -9.42 8.03
CA PHE A 61 -7.33 -9.87 7.72
C PHE A 61 -7.39 -11.36 8.03
#